data_AF-A0A8H5NJV9-F1
#
_entry.id   AF-A0A8H5NJV9-F1
#
_cell.length_a   1.000
_cell.length_b   1.000
_cell.length_c   1.000
_cell.angle_alpha   90.00
_cell.angle_beta   90.00
_cell.angle_gamma   90.00
#
_symmetry.space_group_name_H-M   'P 1'
#
loop_
_entity.id
_entity.type
_entity.pdbx_description
1 polymer ?
#
loop_
_entity_poly.entity_id
_entity_poly.type
_entity_poly.pdbx_seq_one_letter_code
_entity_poly.pdbx_strand_id
1 'polypeptide(L)'
;MGAVVSTIMQVLKEGFAHANTEVSPAKFEYAERDGVLQIPRYYKDEPYNDMVTGPLVPSWAKVLPLKDDKGSVDAIATIPLEPLFQEDQPLQLEVGISGHLDTLAFMQVQESREMLTRGLIEIAPRAYGVCSRDVMAAIGQLKDRSMAFECAGIIIRVGAKALTKGYSVGDYVMALSTGAFFASRICIPWHGVVQIPSSIDFTTAASLPLAFTTAYAGLVETAHLTAGHSVLIHAASGAVG
;
A
#
# COMPACT_ATOMS: atom_id res chain seq x y z
N MET A 1 26.05 34.51 29.76
CA MET A 1 25.79 33.08 29.48
C MET A 1 25.11 32.33 30.64
N GLY A 2 25.36 32.67 31.91
CA GLY A 2 24.74 31.96 33.06
C GLY A 2 23.21 32.11 33.20
N ALA A 3 22.61 33.23 32.78
CA ALA A 3 21.17 33.47 32.92
C ALA A 3 20.31 32.60 31.97
N VAL A 4 20.77 32.35 30.74
CA VAL A 4 20.03 31.54 29.76
C VAL A 4 20.06 30.06 30.12
N VAL A 5 21.21 29.57 30.61
CA VAL A 5 21.34 28.20 31.11
C VAL A 5 20.49 27.98 32.37
N SER A 6 20.39 29.00 33.24
CA SER A 6 19.49 28.99 34.40
C SER A 6 18.03 28.87 33.99
N THR A 7 17.57 29.62 32.98
CA THR A 7 16.18 29.56 32.50
C THR A 7 15.86 28.22 31.83
N ILE A 8 16.77 27.68 31.01
CA ILE A 8 16.61 26.36 30.38
C ILE A 8 16.54 25.26 31.46
N MET A 9 17.42 25.31 32.47
CA MET A 9 17.40 24.35 33.58
C MET A 9 16.13 24.47 34.43
N GLN A 10 15.58 25.68 34.58
CA GLN A 10 14.35 25.90 35.32
C GLN A 10 13.13 25.35 34.57
N VAL A 11 13.03 25.59 33.26
CA VAL A 11 11.98 25.02 32.40
C VAL A 11 12.05 23.49 32.39
N LEU A 12 13.26 22.91 32.33
CA LEU A 12 13.42 21.45 32.38
C LEU A 12 13.06 20.86 33.75
N LYS A 13 13.37 21.56 34.85
CA LYS A 13 12.99 21.11 36.20
C LYS A 13 11.49 21.19 36.46
N GLU A 14 10.85 22.28 36.04
CA GLU A 14 9.40 22.48 36.20
C GLU A 14 8.60 21.59 35.23
N GLY A 15 9.09 21.34 34.01
CA GLY A 15 8.40 20.54 33.00
C GLY A 15 8.60 19.03 33.11
N PHE A 16 9.73 18.55 33.64
CA PHE A 16 10.08 17.12 33.62
C PHE A 16 10.50 16.52 34.97
N ALA A 17 10.83 17.32 35.99
CA ALA A 17 11.48 16.80 37.21
C ALA A 17 10.60 16.73 38.47
N HIS A 18 9.30 17.02 38.38
CA HIS A 18 8.37 16.87 39.51
C HIS A 18 7.34 15.78 39.23
N ALA A 19 7.76 14.52 39.41
CA ALA A 19 6.83 13.48 39.80
C ALA A 19 6.51 13.71 41.29
N ASN A 20 5.48 14.51 41.59
CA ASN A 20 4.83 14.43 42.89
C ASN A 20 4.25 13.02 42.99
N THR A 21 4.91 12.14 43.72
CA THR A 21 4.51 10.72 43.90
C THR A 21 3.18 10.54 44.63
N GLU A 22 2.52 11.63 45.05
CA GLU A 22 1.19 11.64 45.66
C GLU A 22 0.07 12.08 44.70
N VAL A 23 0.38 12.52 43.48
CA VAL A 23 -0.64 12.90 42.48
C VAL A 23 -0.38 12.12 41.19
N SER A 24 -1.42 11.43 40.71
CA SER A 24 -1.48 10.62 39.47
C SER A 24 -0.59 11.15 38.35
N PRO A 25 0.11 10.28 37.57
CA PRO A 25 1.14 10.69 36.62
C PRO A 25 0.62 11.78 35.66
N ALA A 26 1.22 12.96 35.74
CA ALA A 26 0.96 14.06 34.83
C ALA A 26 1.33 13.61 33.40
N LYS A 27 0.37 13.74 32.48
CA LYS A 27 0.50 13.25 31.10
C LYS A 27 0.93 14.41 30.21
N PHE A 28 2.15 14.33 29.67
CA PHE A 28 2.77 15.42 28.91
C PHE A 28 2.73 15.25 27.39
N GLU A 29 2.21 14.11 26.90
CA GLU A 29 1.97 13.86 25.47
C GLU A 29 0.46 13.73 25.24
N TYR A 30 -0.09 14.56 24.35
CA TYR A 30 -1.49 14.48 23.92
C TYR A 30 -1.66 15.09 22.52
N ALA A 31 -2.74 14.72 21.84
CA ALA A 31 -3.20 15.36 20.61
C ALA A 31 -4.71 15.59 20.71
N GLU A 32 -5.21 16.76 20.30
CA GLU A 32 -6.64 16.99 20.15
C GLU A 32 -7.06 16.74 18.69
N ARG A 33 -8.07 15.91 18.49
CA ARG A 33 -8.68 15.68 17.17
C ARG A 33 -10.20 15.62 17.34
N ASP A 34 -10.92 16.43 16.56
CA ASP A 34 -12.39 16.50 16.58
C ASP A 34 -12.98 16.73 17.99
N GLY A 35 -12.31 17.56 18.81
CA GLY A 35 -12.71 17.85 20.19
C GLY A 35 -12.42 16.72 21.19
N VAL A 36 -11.70 15.68 20.78
CA VAL A 36 -11.29 14.55 21.63
C VAL A 36 -9.81 14.62 21.93
N LEU A 37 -9.47 14.61 23.22
CA LEU A 37 -8.09 14.55 23.70
C LEU A 37 -7.58 13.10 23.64
N GLN A 38 -6.64 12.84 22.74
CA GLN A 38 -5.93 11.57 22.63
C GLN A 38 -4.63 11.62 23.43
N ILE A 39 -4.37 10.58 24.23
CA ILE A 39 -3.18 10.49 25.06
C ILE A 39 -2.46 9.18 24.73
N PRO A 40 -1.28 9.22 24.08
CA PRO A 40 -0.54 8.01 23.75
C PRO A 40 -0.16 7.24 25.01
N ARG A 41 -0.29 5.92 24.96
CA ARG A 41 0.12 4.99 26.01
C ARG A 41 1.00 3.93 25.41
N TYR A 42 2.17 3.72 25.99
CA TYR A 42 2.98 2.55 25.70
C TYR A 42 2.44 1.37 26.52
N TYR A 43 1.96 0.34 25.84
CA TYR A 43 1.57 -0.91 26.47
C TYR A 43 2.28 -2.06 25.76
N LYS A 44 2.77 -3.02 26.56
CA LYS A 44 3.37 -4.24 26.03
C LYS A 44 2.22 -5.14 25.59
N ASP A 45 1.89 -5.10 24.32
CA ASP A 45 0.89 -5.95 23.72
C ASP A 45 1.51 -7.33 23.45
N GLU A 46 1.59 -8.16 24.49
CA GLU A 46 2.11 -9.52 24.36
C GLU A 46 1.35 -10.34 23.28
N PRO A 47 0.01 -10.25 23.16
CA PRO A 47 -0.73 -10.84 22.05
C PRO A 47 -0.27 -10.36 20.66
N TYR A 48 -0.08 -9.06 20.45
CA TYR A 48 0.40 -8.50 19.18
C TYR A 48 1.87 -8.83 18.92
N ASN A 49 2.71 -8.92 19.96
CA ASN A 49 4.12 -9.28 19.81
C ASN A 49 4.29 -10.77 19.48
N ASP A 50 3.46 -11.63 20.07
CA ASP A 50 3.45 -13.07 19.77
C ASP A 50 2.88 -13.35 18.37
N MET A 51 1.92 -12.52 17.91
CA MET A 51 1.40 -12.50 16.53
C MET A 51 2.48 -12.19 15.47
N VAL A 52 3.60 -11.53 15.85
CA VAL A 52 4.62 -11.03 14.88
C VAL A 52 5.65 -12.09 14.47
N THR A 53 5.77 -13.24 15.16
CA THR A 53 7.00 -14.07 15.11
C THR A 53 6.89 -15.54 14.63
N GLY A 54 5.75 -16.03 14.09
CA GLY A 54 5.57 -17.46 13.71
C GLY A 54 5.18 -17.75 12.23
N PRO A 55 5.52 -18.92 11.63
CA PRO A 55 5.57 -19.14 10.16
C PRO A 55 4.23 -19.34 9.40
N LEU A 56 4.20 -18.98 8.10
CA LEU A 56 3.06 -18.70 7.16
C LEU A 56 1.99 -19.80 6.90
N VAL A 57 0.69 -19.43 6.82
CA VAL A 57 -0.35 -20.08 5.96
C VAL A 57 -1.54 -19.14 5.65
N PRO A 58 -1.81 -18.74 4.39
CA PRO A 58 -3.23 -18.80 3.94
C PRO A 58 -3.57 -19.44 2.55
N SER A 59 -4.87 -19.44 2.23
CA SER A 59 -5.54 -19.50 0.92
C SER A 59 -7.03 -19.68 1.26
N TRP A 60 -7.61 -18.67 1.93
CA TRP A 60 -8.94 -18.62 2.59
C TRP A 60 -9.32 -19.81 3.49
N ALA A 61 -8.34 -20.59 3.89
CA ALA A 61 -8.61 -21.96 4.20
C ALA A 61 -7.62 -22.53 5.23
N LYS A 62 -8.02 -23.60 5.89
CA LYS A 62 -9.13 -24.46 5.42
C LYS A 62 -10.26 -24.59 6.42
N VAL A 63 -10.45 -23.54 7.22
CA VAL A 63 -11.16 -23.59 8.49
C VAL A 63 -11.65 -22.17 8.82
N LEU A 64 -12.95 -21.93 8.77
CA LEU A 64 -13.58 -21.34 9.95
C LEU A 64 -14.36 -22.51 10.57
N PRO A 65 -14.06 -22.87 11.82
CA PRO A 65 -14.80 -22.20 12.86
C PRO A 65 -13.88 -21.63 13.95
N LEU A 66 -14.08 -20.35 14.24
CA LEU A 66 -13.95 -19.82 15.59
C LEU A 66 -14.61 -20.79 16.58
N LYS A 67 -13.90 -21.33 17.57
CA LYS A 67 -14.48 -21.80 18.84
C LYS A 67 -13.55 -21.62 20.07
N ASP A 68 -13.25 -20.41 20.50
CA ASP A 68 -12.73 -20.12 21.84
C ASP A 68 -13.11 -21.15 22.95
N ASP A 69 -12.16 -21.78 23.66
CA ASP A 69 -12.32 -22.81 24.73
C ASP A 69 -13.41 -23.92 24.55
N LYS A 70 -14.03 -23.94 23.37
CA LYS A 70 -15.05 -24.83 22.78
C LYS A 70 -14.55 -25.38 21.41
N GLY A 71 -13.26 -25.17 21.07
CA GLY A 71 -12.48 -25.53 19.85
C GLY A 71 -12.14 -24.47 18.74
N SER A 72 -11.37 -23.39 18.97
CA SER A 72 -11.07 -22.26 18.03
C SER A 72 -9.67 -22.37 17.59
N VAL A 73 -9.46 -21.98 16.35
CA VAL A 73 -8.18 -21.43 15.92
C VAL A 73 -8.51 -20.11 15.23
N ASP A 74 -8.12 -18.98 15.83
CA ASP A 74 -8.22 -17.68 15.14
C ASP A 74 -7.16 -17.64 14.05
N ALA A 75 -7.56 -18.01 12.83
CA ALA A 75 -6.65 -18.20 11.69
C ALA A 75 -5.90 -16.92 11.27
N ILE A 76 -6.36 -15.73 11.71
CA ILE A 76 -5.70 -14.44 11.49
C ILE A 76 -4.43 -14.33 12.36
N ALA A 77 -4.40 -14.95 13.55
CA ALA A 77 -3.30 -14.84 14.51
C ALA A 77 -2.01 -15.60 14.11
N THR A 78 -2.02 -16.29 12.96
CA THR A 78 -0.94 -17.17 12.49
C THR A 78 -0.22 -16.70 11.22
N ILE A 79 -0.43 -15.45 10.77
CA ILE A 79 0.27 -14.90 9.60
C ILE A 79 1.54 -14.16 10.08
N PRO A 80 2.76 -14.67 9.81
CA PRO A 80 4.00 -13.95 10.14
C PRO A 80 4.11 -12.64 9.37
N LEU A 81 4.74 -11.68 10.00
CA LEU A 81 5.29 -10.52 9.31
C LEU A 81 6.63 -10.89 8.69
N GLU A 82 6.65 -11.04 7.37
CA GLU A 82 7.86 -11.26 6.59
C GLU A 82 8.08 -10.10 5.60
N PRO A 83 9.31 -9.90 5.10
CA PRO A 83 9.56 -8.96 4.02
C PRO A 83 8.68 -9.29 2.80
N LEU A 84 8.03 -8.28 2.24
CA LEU A 84 7.19 -8.43 1.03
C LEU A 84 8.00 -8.92 -0.18
N PHE A 85 9.25 -8.46 -0.30
CA PHE A 85 10.15 -8.84 -1.38
C PHE A 85 11.03 -9.99 -0.93
N GLN A 86 10.72 -11.19 -1.40
CA GLN A 86 11.51 -12.39 -1.22
C GLN A 86 11.96 -12.88 -2.60
N GLU A 87 13.24 -13.22 -2.77
CA GLU A 87 13.80 -13.56 -4.09
C GLU A 87 13.17 -14.82 -4.70
N ASP A 88 12.83 -15.81 -3.86
CA ASP A 88 12.31 -17.11 -4.31
C ASP A 88 10.81 -17.29 -4.05
N GLN A 89 10.14 -16.29 -3.46
CA GLN A 89 8.73 -16.35 -3.10
C GLN A 89 8.02 -15.05 -3.46
N PRO A 90 7.48 -14.92 -4.68
CA PRO A 90 6.62 -13.78 -4.95
C PRO A 90 5.34 -13.89 -4.15
N LEU A 91 5.04 -12.80 -3.45
CA LEU A 91 3.83 -12.61 -2.68
C LEU A 91 2.81 -11.75 -3.44
N GLN A 92 1.52 -12.03 -3.28
CA GLN A 92 0.40 -11.19 -3.70
C GLN A 92 -0.58 -10.97 -2.55
N LEU A 93 -1.23 -9.80 -2.50
CA LEU A 93 -2.27 -9.51 -1.53
C LEU A 93 -3.57 -10.21 -1.92
N GLU A 94 -4.08 -11.03 -1.03
CA GLU A 94 -5.39 -11.66 -1.15
C GLU A 94 -6.37 -11.03 -0.14
N VAL A 95 -7.61 -10.82 -0.58
CA VAL A 95 -8.73 -10.51 0.30
C VAL A 95 -9.37 -11.84 0.68
N GLY A 96 -9.14 -12.33 1.91
CA GLY A 96 -9.65 -13.62 2.33
C GLY A 96 -11.18 -13.68 2.32
N ILE A 97 -11.83 -12.85 3.14
CA ILE A 97 -13.28 -12.71 3.22
C ILE A 97 -13.66 -11.31 2.72
N SER A 98 -14.42 -11.31 1.62
CA SER A 98 -14.97 -10.08 1.04
C SER A 98 -15.77 -9.29 2.07
N GLY A 99 -15.44 -8.00 2.27
CA GLY A 99 -16.09 -7.16 3.30
C GLY A 99 -15.34 -7.09 4.64
N HIS A 100 -14.37 -7.96 4.86
CA HIS A 100 -13.61 -8.08 6.10
C HIS A 100 -12.14 -7.74 5.84
N LEU A 101 -11.77 -6.46 5.98
CA LEU A 101 -10.41 -5.97 5.65
C LEU A 101 -9.32 -6.53 6.57
N ASP A 102 -9.68 -7.05 7.73
CA ASP A 102 -8.83 -7.80 8.65
C ASP A 102 -8.36 -9.15 8.09
N THR A 103 -8.93 -9.59 6.97
CA THR A 103 -8.52 -10.81 6.26
C THR A 103 -7.58 -10.57 5.08
N LEU A 104 -7.06 -9.35 4.95
CA LEU A 104 -6.02 -9.03 3.96
C LEU A 104 -4.70 -9.70 4.35
N ALA A 105 -4.16 -10.51 3.45
CA ALA A 105 -2.91 -11.23 3.69
C ALA A 105 -2.07 -11.35 2.42
N PHE A 106 -0.74 -11.30 2.57
CA PHE A 106 0.17 -11.60 1.48
C PHE A 106 0.37 -13.11 1.36
N MET A 107 0.21 -13.59 0.14
CA MET A 107 0.13 -14.99 -0.24
C MET A 107 1.21 -15.35 -1.23
N GLN A 108 1.89 -16.47 -1.00
CA GLN A 108 2.80 -17.00 -1.99
C GLN A 108 2.04 -17.34 -3.28
N VAL A 109 2.54 -16.81 -4.38
CA VAL A 109 2.07 -17.15 -5.71
C VAL A 109 2.95 -18.27 -6.25
N GLN A 110 2.31 -19.32 -6.76
CA GLN A 110 3.01 -20.36 -7.48
C GLN A 110 3.61 -19.73 -8.76
N GLU A 111 4.92 -19.50 -8.80
CA GLU A 111 5.57 -19.06 -10.02
C GLU A 111 5.40 -20.11 -11.11
N SER A 112 4.78 -19.74 -12.23
CA SER A 112 5.02 -20.49 -13.46
C SER A 112 6.45 -20.14 -13.90
N ARG A 113 7.34 -21.14 -13.92
CA ARG A 113 8.68 -21.02 -14.52
C ARG A 113 8.63 -20.88 -16.05
N GLU A 114 7.48 -20.54 -16.60
CA GLU A 114 7.27 -20.41 -18.02
C GLU A 114 8.00 -19.18 -18.57
N MET A 115 8.40 -19.29 -19.83
CA MET A 115 9.06 -18.20 -20.53
C MET A 115 8.09 -17.02 -20.62
N LEU A 116 8.53 -15.82 -20.25
CA LEU A 116 7.71 -14.62 -20.31
C LEU A 116 7.21 -14.43 -21.74
N THR A 117 5.88 -14.34 -21.90
CA THR A 117 5.26 -14.13 -23.20
C THR A 117 5.90 -12.93 -23.90
N ARG A 118 6.12 -13.04 -25.21
CA ARG A 118 6.89 -12.05 -26.00
C ARG A 118 6.48 -10.59 -25.74
N GLY A 119 5.19 -10.32 -25.51
CA GLY A 119 4.65 -8.97 -25.30
C GLY A 119 4.53 -8.51 -23.85
N LEU A 120 5.02 -9.27 -22.88
CA LEU A 120 4.92 -8.93 -21.46
C LEU A 120 6.24 -8.36 -20.93
N ILE A 121 6.12 -7.55 -19.89
CA ILE A 121 7.19 -7.07 -19.03
C ILE A 121 6.85 -7.52 -17.61
N GLU A 122 7.82 -8.06 -16.90
CA GLU A 122 7.70 -8.36 -15.49
C GLU A 122 8.38 -7.26 -14.67
N ILE A 123 7.62 -6.69 -13.73
CA ILE A 123 8.03 -5.57 -12.90
C ILE A 123 8.08 -6.07 -11.45
N ALA A 124 9.13 -5.71 -10.73
CA ALA A 124 9.19 -5.72 -9.27
C ALA A 124 8.73 -4.34 -8.77
N PRO A 125 7.48 -4.18 -8.32
CA PRO A 125 6.94 -2.90 -7.91
C PRO A 125 7.68 -2.36 -6.69
N ARG A 126 7.84 -1.04 -6.60
CA ARG A 126 8.36 -0.33 -5.43
C ARG A 126 7.29 0.51 -4.75
N ALA A 127 6.29 0.93 -5.51
CA ALA A 127 5.09 1.59 -5.02
C ALA A 127 3.88 1.20 -5.89
N TYR A 128 2.70 1.23 -5.28
CA TYR A 128 1.42 1.10 -5.97
C TYR A 128 0.60 2.36 -5.73
N GLY A 129 -0.13 2.79 -6.75
CA GLY A 129 -1.24 3.71 -6.55
C GLY A 129 -2.46 2.94 -6.06
N VAL A 130 -3.21 3.54 -5.14
CA VAL A 130 -4.44 2.96 -4.58
C VAL A 130 -5.57 3.94 -4.83
N CYS A 131 -6.65 3.44 -5.43
CA CYS A 131 -7.84 4.24 -5.73
C CYS A 131 -9.07 3.74 -4.95
N SER A 132 -10.12 4.54 -4.89
CA SER A 132 -11.37 4.17 -4.20
C SER A 132 -11.98 2.86 -4.71
N ARG A 133 -11.72 2.52 -5.99
CA ARG A 133 -12.17 1.27 -6.61
C ARG A 133 -11.50 0.05 -5.95
N ASP A 134 -10.24 0.15 -5.54
CA ASP A 134 -9.53 -0.94 -4.85
C ASP A 134 -10.19 -1.22 -3.49
N VAL A 135 -10.51 -0.16 -2.75
CA VAL A 135 -11.22 -0.27 -1.47
C VAL A 135 -12.60 -0.90 -1.65
N MET A 136 -13.39 -0.44 -2.63
CA MET A 136 -14.72 -0.99 -2.93
C MET A 136 -14.65 -2.47 -3.35
N ALA A 137 -13.61 -2.86 -4.08
CA ALA A 137 -13.37 -4.27 -4.41
C ALA A 137 -13.06 -5.10 -3.16
N ALA A 138 -12.17 -4.62 -2.29
CA ALA A 138 -11.79 -5.31 -1.06
C ALA A 138 -12.97 -5.50 -0.08
N ILE A 139 -13.84 -4.50 0.07
CA ILE A 139 -15.02 -4.59 0.92
C ILE A 139 -16.22 -5.29 0.24
N GLY A 140 -16.04 -5.85 -0.95
CA GLY A 140 -17.07 -6.66 -1.62
C GLY A 140 -18.22 -5.88 -2.25
N GLN A 141 -18.07 -4.57 -2.46
CA GLN A 141 -19.10 -3.74 -3.09
C GLN A 141 -19.08 -3.85 -4.63
N LEU A 142 -18.02 -4.38 -5.23
CA LEU A 142 -17.89 -4.58 -6.67
C LEU A 142 -17.95 -6.06 -7.06
N LYS A 143 -18.63 -6.34 -8.17
CA LYS A 143 -18.63 -7.67 -8.80
C LYS A 143 -17.25 -8.05 -9.34
N ASP A 144 -16.57 -7.08 -9.95
CA ASP A 144 -15.18 -7.21 -10.38
C ASP A 144 -14.25 -6.85 -9.23
N ARG A 145 -13.55 -7.87 -8.71
CA ARG A 145 -12.65 -7.76 -7.55
C ARG A 145 -11.21 -7.44 -7.92
N SER A 146 -10.92 -7.17 -9.19
CA SER A 146 -9.59 -6.76 -9.62
C SER A 146 -9.16 -5.50 -8.87
N MET A 147 -7.91 -5.45 -8.45
CA MET A 147 -7.30 -4.30 -7.76
C MET A 147 -5.95 -3.95 -8.39
N ALA A 148 -5.27 -2.94 -7.86
CA ALA A 148 -3.89 -2.63 -8.21
C ALA A 148 -3.71 -2.32 -9.71
N PHE A 149 -4.40 -1.26 -10.14
CA PHE A 149 -4.43 -0.84 -11.54
C PHE A 149 -3.19 -0.06 -11.97
N GLU A 150 -2.38 0.42 -11.03
CA GLU A 150 -1.16 1.16 -11.35
C GLU A 150 -0.03 0.87 -10.37
N CYS A 151 1.21 0.95 -10.84
CA CYS A 151 2.39 0.85 -9.99
C CYS A 151 3.59 1.57 -10.60
N ALA A 152 4.63 1.70 -9.79
CA ALA A 152 5.96 2.08 -10.25
C ALA A 152 6.99 1.12 -9.65
N GLY A 153 7.98 0.72 -10.45
CA GLY A 153 8.97 -0.27 -10.04
C GLY A 153 10.08 -0.48 -11.05
N ILE A 154 10.74 -1.63 -10.93
CA ILE A 154 11.92 -1.98 -11.73
C ILE A 154 11.58 -3.17 -12.62
N ILE A 155 11.92 -3.11 -13.89
CA ILE A 155 11.80 -4.26 -14.79
C ILE A 155 12.78 -5.37 -14.37
N ILE A 156 12.26 -6.57 -14.14
CA ILE A 156 13.06 -7.77 -13.80
C ILE A 156 13.12 -8.79 -14.94
N ARG A 157 12.10 -8.86 -15.81
CA ARG A 157 12.11 -9.69 -17.04
C ARG A 157 11.42 -8.96 -18.19
N VAL A 158 11.91 -9.18 -19.41
CA VAL A 158 11.39 -8.54 -20.63
C VAL A 158 11.13 -9.58 -21.70
N GLY A 159 9.91 -9.59 -22.25
CA GLY A 159 9.56 -10.42 -23.40
C GLY A 159 10.19 -9.92 -24.69
N ALA A 160 10.47 -10.81 -25.65
CA ALA A 160 11.19 -10.46 -26.88
C ALA A 160 10.60 -9.29 -27.69
N LYS A 161 9.27 -9.10 -27.70
CA LYS A 161 8.62 -7.96 -28.37
C LYS A 161 8.75 -6.67 -27.56
N ALA A 162 8.76 -6.74 -26.23
CA ALA A 162 9.01 -5.58 -25.39
C ALA A 162 10.46 -5.09 -25.54
N LEU A 163 11.42 -6.01 -25.66
CA LEU A 163 12.83 -5.69 -25.90
C LEU A 163 13.03 -4.89 -27.20
N THR A 164 12.35 -5.26 -28.29
CA THR A 164 12.42 -4.49 -29.55
C THR A 164 11.75 -3.12 -29.49
N LYS A 165 11.04 -2.81 -28.40
CA LYS A 165 10.44 -1.49 -28.12
C LYS A 165 11.30 -0.62 -27.21
N GLY A 166 12.50 -1.08 -26.84
CA GLY A 166 13.47 -0.31 -26.07
C GLY A 166 13.44 -0.53 -24.56
N TYR A 167 12.65 -1.50 -24.08
CA TYR A 167 12.63 -1.86 -22.65
C TYR A 167 13.77 -2.81 -22.30
N SER A 168 14.41 -2.56 -21.16
CA SER A 168 15.50 -3.38 -20.63
C SER A 168 15.28 -3.77 -19.17
N VAL A 169 15.86 -4.89 -18.76
CA VAL A 169 15.93 -5.26 -17.33
C VAL A 169 16.73 -4.20 -16.59
N GLY A 170 16.22 -3.76 -15.44
CA GLY A 170 16.79 -2.67 -14.65
C GLY A 170 16.16 -1.30 -14.91
N ASP A 171 15.36 -1.14 -15.97
CA ASP A 171 14.65 0.12 -16.22
C ASP A 171 13.66 0.44 -15.11
N TYR A 172 13.60 1.72 -14.73
CA TYR A 172 12.63 2.22 -13.77
C TYR A 172 11.39 2.65 -14.54
N VAL A 173 10.25 2.06 -14.21
CA VAL A 173 9.03 2.20 -15.00
C VAL A 173 7.81 2.43 -14.12
N MET A 174 6.86 3.20 -14.63
CA MET A 174 5.49 3.25 -14.13
C MET A 174 4.57 2.55 -15.12
N ALA A 175 3.52 1.94 -14.62
CA ALA A 175 2.65 1.09 -15.43
C ALA A 175 1.18 1.30 -15.07
N LEU A 176 0.35 1.26 -16.11
CA LEU A 176 -1.10 1.07 -16.05
C LEU A 176 -1.42 -0.37 -16.44
N SER A 177 -2.17 -1.04 -15.57
CA SER A 177 -2.59 -2.43 -15.68
C SER A 177 -4.09 -2.52 -15.88
N THR A 178 -4.58 -3.66 -16.38
CA THR A 178 -6.01 -3.99 -16.38
C THR A 178 -6.54 -4.43 -15.01
N GLY A 179 -5.72 -4.32 -13.97
CA GLY A 179 -6.03 -4.78 -12.62
C GLY A 179 -5.73 -6.26 -12.43
N ALA A 180 -5.19 -6.59 -11.27
CA ALA A 180 -5.00 -7.95 -10.77
C ALA A 180 -4.99 -7.88 -9.23
N PHE A 181 -3.80 -7.95 -8.65
CA PHE A 181 -3.57 -7.94 -7.21
C PHE A 181 -2.34 -7.08 -6.91
N PHE A 182 -2.28 -6.51 -5.71
CA PHE A 182 -1.03 -5.91 -5.22
C PHE A 182 -0.04 -7.04 -5.02
N ALA A 183 1.13 -7.00 -5.66
CA ALA A 183 2.07 -8.10 -5.63
C ALA A 183 3.53 -7.63 -5.66
N SER A 184 4.41 -8.49 -5.17
CA SER A 184 5.87 -8.29 -5.22
C SER A 184 6.44 -8.41 -6.64
N ARG A 185 5.71 -9.08 -7.55
CA ARG A 185 6.00 -9.21 -8.98
C ARG A 185 4.72 -9.15 -9.78
N ILE A 186 4.72 -8.44 -10.90
CA ILE A 186 3.58 -8.37 -11.82
C ILE A 186 4.02 -8.47 -13.27
N CYS A 187 3.21 -9.12 -14.10
CA CYS A 187 3.41 -9.19 -15.54
C CYS A 187 2.36 -8.33 -16.27
N ILE A 188 2.81 -7.33 -17.03
CA ILE A 188 1.94 -6.38 -17.74
C ILE A 188 2.36 -6.29 -19.21
N PRO A 189 1.43 -6.09 -20.16
CA PRO A 189 1.78 -5.77 -21.54
C PRO A 189 2.64 -4.51 -21.67
N TRP A 190 3.69 -4.57 -22.50
CA TRP A 190 4.67 -3.47 -22.64
C TRP A 190 4.09 -2.11 -23.02
N HIS A 191 2.90 -2.07 -23.63
CA HIS A 191 2.26 -0.84 -24.08
C HIS A 191 1.54 -0.08 -22.96
N GLY A 192 1.33 -0.71 -21.79
CA GLY A 192 0.85 -0.05 -20.59
C GLY A 192 1.97 0.46 -19.68
N VAL A 193 3.21 0.40 -20.12
CA VAL A 193 4.41 0.72 -19.33
C VAL A 193 5.09 1.94 -19.95
N VAL A 194 5.65 2.81 -19.12
CA VAL A 194 6.51 3.93 -19.54
C VAL A 194 7.66 4.11 -18.56
N GLN A 195 8.81 4.60 -19.06
CA GLN A 195 9.98 4.86 -18.21
C GLN A 195 9.73 6.06 -17.28
N ILE A 196 10.22 5.94 -16.05
CA ILE A 196 10.15 7.00 -15.04
C ILE A 196 11.22 8.06 -15.35
N PRO A 197 10.85 9.35 -15.45
CA PRO A 197 11.82 10.44 -15.54
C PRO A 197 12.72 10.47 -14.29
N SER A 198 14.00 10.80 -14.46
CA SER A 198 14.97 10.86 -13.35
C SER A 198 14.63 11.89 -12.26
N SER A 199 13.67 12.78 -12.50
CA SER A 199 13.24 13.84 -11.60
C SER A 199 12.21 13.42 -10.56
N ILE A 200 11.61 12.23 -10.66
CA ILE A 200 10.56 11.77 -9.74
C ILE A 200 10.88 10.41 -9.14
N ASP A 201 10.41 10.18 -7.92
CA ASP A 201 10.58 8.91 -7.21
C ASP A 201 9.46 7.91 -7.56
N PHE A 202 9.59 6.67 -7.08
CA PHE A 202 8.61 5.62 -7.33
C PHE A 202 7.22 5.96 -6.77
N THR A 203 7.15 6.60 -5.61
CA THR A 203 5.87 6.96 -4.96
C THR A 203 5.11 7.96 -5.82
N THR A 204 5.79 9.02 -6.27
CA THR A 204 5.21 10.02 -7.18
C THR A 204 4.85 9.38 -8.51
N ALA A 205 5.74 8.56 -9.09
CA ALA A 205 5.47 7.90 -10.36
C ALA A 205 4.27 6.93 -10.30
N ALA A 206 4.06 6.26 -9.16
CA ALA A 206 2.95 5.31 -9.00
C ALA A 206 1.57 5.97 -8.94
N SER A 207 1.48 7.28 -8.67
CA SER A 207 0.20 8.00 -8.58
C SER A 207 -0.26 8.64 -9.89
N LEU A 208 0.52 8.50 -10.98
CA LEU A 208 0.27 9.17 -12.25
C LEU A 208 -0.56 8.34 -13.26
N PRO A 209 -0.27 7.04 -13.51
CA PRO A 209 -0.78 6.34 -14.67
C PRO A 209 -2.30 6.35 -14.82
N LEU A 210 -3.04 5.95 -13.79
CA LEU A 210 -4.51 5.82 -13.80
C LEU A 210 -5.16 7.19 -13.88
N ALA A 211 -4.77 8.12 -13.00
CA ALA A 211 -5.36 9.45 -12.91
C ALA A 211 -5.20 10.23 -14.22
N PHE A 212 -3.97 10.35 -14.72
CA PHE A 212 -3.69 11.16 -15.91
C PHE A 212 -4.21 10.51 -17.19
N THR A 213 -4.16 9.19 -17.30
CA THR A 213 -4.73 8.49 -18.45
C THR A 213 -6.26 8.63 -18.48
N THR A 214 -6.91 8.56 -17.31
CA THR A 214 -8.36 8.78 -17.20
C THR A 214 -8.73 10.20 -17.60
N ALA A 215 -8.00 11.20 -17.10
CA ALA A 215 -8.23 12.60 -17.45
C ALA A 215 -8.00 12.86 -18.95
N TYR A 216 -6.94 12.30 -19.53
CA TYR A 216 -6.63 12.44 -20.96
C TYR A 216 -7.71 11.78 -21.84
N ALA A 217 -8.09 10.54 -21.54
CA ALA A 217 -9.13 9.83 -22.28
C ALA A 217 -10.48 10.55 -22.20
N GLY A 218 -10.84 11.08 -21.01
CA GLY A 218 -12.09 11.80 -20.81
C GLY A 218 -12.11 13.17 -21.52
N LEU A 219 -11.10 13.99 -21.29
CA LEU A 219 -11.08 15.39 -21.77
C LEU A 219 -10.61 15.52 -23.21
N VAL A 220 -9.61 14.76 -23.64
CA VAL A 220 -8.99 14.89 -24.96
C VAL A 220 -9.61 13.93 -25.97
N GLU A 221 -9.65 12.63 -25.64
CA GLU A 221 -10.10 11.62 -26.60
C GLU A 221 -11.62 11.54 -26.72
N THR A 222 -12.35 11.71 -25.61
CA THR A 222 -13.82 11.58 -25.60
C THR A 222 -14.52 12.92 -25.77
N ALA A 223 -14.16 13.93 -24.96
CA ALA A 223 -14.83 15.22 -24.97
C ALA A 223 -14.25 16.21 -26.02
N HIS A 224 -13.08 15.93 -26.58
CA HIS A 224 -12.38 16.80 -27.54
C HIS A 224 -12.30 18.25 -27.05
N LEU A 225 -11.92 18.44 -25.78
CA LEU A 225 -11.88 19.76 -25.14
C LEU A 225 -10.90 20.68 -25.88
N THR A 226 -11.34 21.91 -26.18
CA THR A 226 -10.53 22.93 -26.84
C THR A 226 -10.53 24.23 -26.03
N ALA A 227 -9.60 25.13 -26.36
CA ALA A 227 -9.49 26.43 -25.71
C ALA A 227 -10.81 27.23 -25.86
N GLY A 228 -11.28 27.80 -24.74
CA GLY A 228 -12.54 28.55 -24.67
C GLY A 228 -13.74 27.73 -24.18
N HIS A 229 -13.62 26.40 -24.08
CA HIS A 229 -14.63 25.57 -23.42
C HIS A 229 -14.52 25.63 -21.89
N SER A 230 -15.66 25.44 -21.23
CA SER A 230 -15.75 25.28 -19.78
C SER A 230 -15.95 23.80 -19.43
N VAL A 231 -15.32 23.34 -18.35
CA VAL A 231 -15.47 21.98 -17.82
C VAL A 231 -15.87 22.04 -16.35
N LEU A 232 -16.80 21.18 -15.94
CA LEU A 232 -17.15 20.96 -14.54
C LEU A 232 -16.41 19.73 -14.04
N ILE A 233 -15.53 19.91 -13.04
CA ILE A 233 -14.81 18.80 -12.40
C ILE A 233 -15.41 18.53 -11.02
N HIS A 234 -16.03 17.36 -10.88
CA HIS A 234 -16.49 16.88 -9.58
C HIS A 234 -15.34 16.25 -8.80
N ALA A 235 -15.38 16.35 -7.47
CA ALA A 235 -14.36 15.79 -6.59
C ALA A 235 -12.92 16.20 -6.98
N ALA A 236 -12.72 17.49 -7.29
CA ALA A 236 -11.45 18.07 -7.77
C ALA A 236 -10.25 17.94 -6.80
N SER A 237 -10.45 17.38 -5.62
CA SER A 237 -9.37 17.04 -4.68
C SER A 237 -9.03 15.53 -4.68
N GLY A 238 -9.72 14.74 -5.50
CA GLY A 238 -9.46 13.31 -5.69
C GLY A 238 -8.42 13.09 -6.78
N ALA A 239 -7.95 11.85 -6.94
CA ALA A 239 -6.82 11.55 -7.83
C ALA A 239 -7.01 11.99 -9.29
N VAL A 240 -8.23 11.89 -9.84
CA VAL A 240 -8.53 12.25 -11.24
C VAL A 240 -8.87 13.73 -11.41
N GLY A 241 -9.45 14.34 -10.37
CA GLY A 241 -10.00 15.70 -10.43
C GLY A 241 -8.93 16.75 -10.26
#